data_AF-A0A524LU37-F1
#
_entry.id   AF-A0A524LU37-F1
#
_cell.length_a   1.000
_cell.length_b   1.000
_cell.length_c   1.000
_cell.angle_alpha   90.00
_cell.angle_beta   90.00
_cell.angle_gamma   90.00
#
_symmetry.space_group_name_H-M   'P 1'
#
loop_
_entity.id
_entity.type
_entity.pdbx_description
1 polymer ?
#
loop_
_entity_poly.entity_id
_entity_poly.type
_entity_poly.pdbx_seq_one_letter_code
_entity_poly.pdbx_strand_id
1 'polypeptide(L)'
;LTPQRIDEILRPIANEIRDGKPAPKLKSEDDKSVAEMAAKIFPNLNETLEAVGLDGDQKEVFKVPISEVVSKLSSQSGIKYLLLDGIITKRLLEGAKNAGVECVIGHRVVKLSNSDGMTLKTFADLGVS
;
A
#
# COMPACT_ATOMS: atom_id res chain seq x y z
N LEU A 1 -1.03 -46.70 2.43
CA LEU A 1 -1.52 -45.37 2.01
C LEU A 1 -1.06 -45.11 0.59
N THR A 2 -1.98 -44.85 -0.32
CA THR A 2 -1.70 -44.65 -1.76
C THR A 2 -1.16 -43.25 -2.03
N PRO A 3 -0.29 -43.07 -3.05
CA PRO A 3 0.30 -41.77 -3.42
C PRO A 3 -0.71 -40.65 -3.72
N GLN A 4 -1.99 -41.01 -3.90
CA GLN A 4 -3.07 -40.13 -4.35
C GLN A 4 -3.56 -39.13 -3.29
N ARG A 5 -3.19 -39.29 -2.01
CA ARG A 5 -3.68 -38.42 -0.92
C ARG A 5 -2.82 -37.18 -0.68
N ILE A 6 -1.59 -37.15 -1.20
CA ILE A 6 -0.68 -36.02 -1.03
C ILE A 6 -1.05 -34.87 -2.00
N ASP A 7 -1.56 -35.22 -3.20
CA ASP A 7 -1.98 -34.26 -4.22
C ASP A 7 -3.18 -33.40 -3.76
N GLU A 8 -4.08 -33.94 -2.94
CA GLU A 8 -5.27 -33.23 -2.44
C GLU A 8 -4.92 -32.10 -1.46
N ILE A 9 -3.79 -32.23 -0.74
CA ILE A 9 -3.34 -31.28 0.28
C ILE A 9 -2.57 -30.11 -0.35
N LEU A 10 -1.89 -30.34 -1.48
CA LEU A 10 -1.07 -29.34 -2.18
C LEU A 10 -1.84 -28.54 -3.24
N ARG A 11 -3.02 -29.01 -3.66
CA ARG A 11 -3.92 -28.30 -4.59
C ARG A 11 -4.32 -26.87 -4.18
N PRO A 12 -4.63 -26.54 -2.91
CA PRO A 12 -4.98 -25.16 -2.56
C PRO A 12 -3.79 -24.20 -2.71
N ILE A 13 -2.54 -24.66 -2.53
CA ILE A 13 -1.34 -23.81 -2.68
C ILE A 13 -0.99 -23.64 -4.17
N ALA A 14 -1.13 -24.69 -4.98
CA ALA A 14 -0.89 -24.61 -6.43
C ALA A 14 -1.92 -23.73 -7.15
N ASN A 15 -3.18 -23.68 -6.68
CA ASN A 15 -4.17 -22.73 -7.19
C ASN A 15 -3.92 -21.30 -6.70
N GLU A 16 -3.34 -21.08 -5.52
CA GLU A 16 -2.93 -19.74 -5.07
C GLU A 16 -1.74 -19.19 -5.91
N ILE A 17 -1.04 -20.05 -6.67
CA ILE A 17 0.04 -19.68 -7.58
C ILE A 17 -0.45 -19.59 -9.05
N ARG A 18 -1.43 -20.42 -9.47
CA ARG A 18 -2.03 -20.38 -10.82
C ARG A 18 -3.09 -19.31 -11.01
N ASP A 19 -3.81 -18.95 -9.96
CA ASP A 19 -4.58 -17.71 -9.91
C ASP A 19 -3.57 -16.60 -9.65
N GLY A 20 -2.78 -16.29 -10.68
CA GLY A 20 -1.84 -15.19 -10.64
C GLY A 20 -2.56 -14.03 -9.99
N LYS A 21 -2.01 -13.52 -8.87
CA LYS A 21 -2.48 -12.31 -8.16
C LYS A 21 -3.19 -11.47 -9.21
N PRO A 22 -4.49 -11.16 -9.05
CA PRO A 22 -5.20 -10.44 -10.10
C PRO A 22 -4.29 -9.28 -10.46
N ALA A 23 -3.75 -9.31 -11.68
CA ALA A 23 -2.97 -8.19 -12.19
C ALA A 23 -3.85 -6.99 -11.88
N PRO A 24 -3.35 -5.99 -11.14
CA PRO A 24 -4.17 -4.95 -10.55
C PRO A 24 -5.08 -4.44 -11.64
N LYS A 25 -6.36 -4.82 -11.57
CA LYS A 25 -7.31 -4.38 -12.58
C LYS A 25 -7.51 -2.92 -12.22
N LEU A 26 -6.74 -2.04 -12.87
CA LEU A 26 -6.98 -0.59 -12.88
C LEU A 26 -8.46 -0.40 -13.18
N LYS A 27 -9.24 -0.13 -12.14
CA LYS A 27 -10.69 -0.06 -12.19
C LYS A 27 -11.14 1.18 -11.43
N SER A 28 -10.57 2.34 -11.77
CA SER A 28 -11.05 3.67 -11.44
C SER A 28 -10.23 4.72 -12.20
N GLU A 29 -10.82 5.85 -12.61
CA GLU A 29 -10.05 7.02 -13.06
C GLU A 29 -9.14 7.56 -11.93
N ASP A 30 -9.54 7.37 -10.68
CA ASP A 30 -8.76 7.69 -9.48
C ASP A 30 -7.44 6.91 -9.38
N ASP A 31 -7.40 5.66 -9.84
CA ASP A 31 -6.18 4.84 -9.84
C ASP A 31 -5.09 5.43 -10.74
N LYS A 32 -5.49 6.03 -11.86
CA LYS A 32 -4.54 6.62 -12.81
C LYS A 32 -3.87 7.85 -12.22
N SER A 33 -4.63 8.73 -11.56
CA SER A 33 -4.08 9.87 -10.82
C SER A 33 -3.14 9.44 -9.71
N VAL A 34 -3.49 8.40 -8.94
CA VAL A 34 -2.63 7.86 -7.88
C VAL A 34 -1.35 7.25 -8.44
N ALA A 35 -1.43 6.52 -9.55
CA ALA A 35 -0.26 5.96 -10.23
C ALA A 35 0.69 7.07 -10.73
N GLU A 36 0.16 8.12 -11.36
CA GLU A 36 0.96 9.24 -11.84
C GLU A 36 1.64 10.02 -10.70
N MET A 37 0.92 10.25 -9.59
CA MET A 37 1.51 10.83 -8.38
C MET A 37 2.62 9.95 -7.82
N ALA A 38 2.35 8.65 -7.67
CA ALA A 38 3.31 7.69 -7.15
C ALA A 38 4.56 7.63 -8.04
N ALA A 39 4.41 7.61 -9.36
CA ALA A 39 5.51 7.62 -10.30
C ALA A 39 6.40 8.87 -10.20
N LYS A 40 5.83 10.03 -9.88
CA LYS A 40 6.60 11.28 -9.68
C LYS A 40 7.39 11.27 -8.37
N ILE A 41 6.82 10.71 -7.30
CA ILE A 41 7.41 10.74 -5.95
C ILE A 41 8.39 9.58 -5.73
N PHE A 42 8.06 8.40 -6.26
CA PHE A 42 8.85 7.18 -6.11
C PHE A 42 10.36 7.34 -6.32
N PRO A 43 10.88 7.98 -7.39
CA PRO A 43 12.33 8.12 -7.56
C PRO A 43 13.02 8.92 -6.44
N ASN A 44 12.30 9.79 -5.72
CA ASN A 44 12.82 10.58 -4.59
C ASN A 44 12.50 9.95 -3.21
N LEU A 45 11.77 8.84 -3.20
CA LEU A 45 11.31 8.15 -2.00
C LEU A 45 11.91 6.74 -1.90
N ASN A 46 12.15 6.08 -3.03
CA ASN A 46 12.73 4.76 -3.10
C ASN A 46 14.13 4.73 -2.46
N GLU A 47 14.37 3.72 -1.61
CA GLU A 47 15.60 3.53 -0.85
C GLU A 47 15.92 4.64 0.17
N THR A 48 14.96 5.50 0.53
CA THR A 48 15.15 6.54 1.54
C THR A 48 14.61 6.19 2.92
N LEU A 49 13.78 5.14 3.05
CA LEU A 49 13.06 4.77 4.29
C LEU A 49 12.22 5.91 4.86
N GLU A 50 11.75 6.81 3.99
CA GLU A 50 10.87 7.91 4.33
C GLU A 50 9.43 7.62 3.91
N ALA A 51 8.52 8.50 4.33
CA ALA A 51 7.17 8.58 3.84
C ALA A 51 6.79 10.02 3.54
N VAL A 52 5.91 10.17 2.55
CA VAL A 52 5.37 11.42 2.06
C VAL A 52 3.86 11.39 2.25
N GLY A 53 3.33 12.37 2.98
CA GLY A 53 1.90 12.62 3.10
C GLY A 53 1.48 13.71 2.12
N LEU A 54 0.45 13.44 1.33
CA LEU A 54 -0.15 14.39 0.38
C LEU A 54 -1.58 14.74 0.77
N ASP A 55 -2.00 15.96 0.44
CA ASP A 55 -3.38 16.41 0.58
C ASP A 55 -4.24 16.02 -0.64
N GLY A 56 -5.50 16.48 -0.69
CA GLY A 56 -6.41 16.27 -1.81
C GLY A 56 -5.96 16.89 -3.13
N ASP A 57 -5.20 17.98 -3.09
CA ASP A 57 -4.61 18.66 -4.25
C ASP A 57 -3.26 18.06 -4.69
N GLN A 58 -2.91 16.87 -4.19
CA GLN A 58 -1.63 16.19 -4.48
C GLN A 58 -0.39 16.96 -3.99
N LYS A 59 -0.58 17.89 -3.04
CA LYS A 59 0.52 18.69 -2.49
C LYS A 59 1.14 17.99 -1.29
N GLU A 60 2.46 18.01 -1.22
CA GLU A 60 3.19 17.51 -0.05
C GLU A 60 2.81 18.30 1.21
N VAL A 61 2.25 17.59 2.18
CA VAL A 61 1.96 18.08 3.54
C VAL A 61 3.18 17.86 4.42
N PHE A 62 3.82 16.69 4.29
CA PHE A 62 5.05 16.36 4.99
C PHE A 62 5.85 15.28 4.25
N LYS A 63 7.16 15.29 4.49
CA LYS A 63 8.09 14.19 4.20
C LYS A 63 8.92 13.91 5.44
N VAL A 64 8.87 12.69 5.97
CA VAL A 64 9.57 12.28 7.20
C VAL A 64 10.04 10.83 7.16
N PRO A 65 11.02 10.43 7.99
CA PRO A 65 11.37 9.03 8.19
C PRO A 65 10.17 8.18 8.61
N ILE A 66 10.12 6.91 8.19
CA ILE A 66 9.02 5.98 8.53
C ILE A 66 8.78 5.88 10.04
N SER A 67 9.83 5.98 10.87
CA SER A 67 9.73 5.99 12.33
C SER A 67 8.90 7.14 12.88
N GLU A 68 8.82 8.26 12.17
CA GLU A 68 8.12 9.48 12.61
C GLU A 68 6.71 9.62 12.02
N VAL A 69 6.37 8.81 11.01
CA VAL A 69 5.09 8.88 10.29
C VAL A 69 3.89 8.79 11.23
N VAL A 70 3.90 7.83 12.15
CA VAL A 70 2.81 7.66 13.12
C VAL A 70 2.64 8.92 13.98
N SER A 71 3.75 9.58 14.34
CA SER A 71 3.73 10.83 15.09
C SER A 71 3.13 11.96 14.24
N LYS A 72 3.54 12.08 12.97
CA LYS A 72 3.01 13.09 12.04
C LYS A 72 1.53 12.92 11.78
N LEU A 73 1.08 11.71 11.50
CA LEU A 73 -0.34 11.38 11.31
C LEU A 73 -1.18 11.68 12.55
N SER A 74 -0.59 11.63 13.75
CA SER A 74 -1.29 11.94 15.00
C SER A 74 -1.42 13.46 15.27
N SER A 75 -0.55 14.28 14.68
CA SER A 75 -0.51 15.74 14.91
C SER A 75 -0.94 16.58 13.71
N GLN A 76 -1.05 15.97 12.52
CA GLN A 76 -1.48 16.62 11.29
C GLN A 76 -2.69 15.91 10.71
N SER A 77 -3.53 16.70 10.04
CA SER A 77 -4.76 16.24 9.39
C SER A 77 -4.84 16.79 7.97
N GLY A 78 -5.81 16.33 7.18
CA GLY A 78 -5.94 16.73 5.78
C GLY A 78 -5.00 15.98 4.84
N ILE A 79 -4.46 14.84 5.28
CA ILE A 79 -3.68 13.94 4.43
C ILE A 79 -4.65 12.98 3.75
N LYS A 80 -4.71 13.01 2.42
CA LYS A 80 -5.56 12.11 1.62
C LYS A 80 -4.78 10.89 1.13
N TYR A 81 -3.51 11.08 0.78
CA TYR A 81 -2.63 10.03 0.27
C TYR A 81 -1.36 9.91 1.11
N LEU A 82 -0.93 8.69 1.40
CA LEU A 82 0.32 8.43 2.12
C LEU A 82 1.18 7.46 1.31
N LEU A 83 2.37 7.90 0.92
CA LEU A 83 3.35 7.08 0.20
C LEU A 83 4.49 6.76 1.16
N LEU A 84 4.94 5.51 1.25
CA LEU A 84 6.07 5.14 2.11
C LEU A 84 7.03 4.17 1.44
N ASP A 85 8.32 4.37 1.68
CA ASP A 85 9.36 3.44 1.28
C ASP A 85 9.49 2.28 2.26
N GLY A 86 8.45 1.45 2.34
CA GLY A 86 8.46 0.34 3.27
C GLY A 86 7.22 -0.53 3.28
N ILE A 87 7.10 -1.30 4.35
CA ILE A 87 6.00 -2.24 4.56
C ILE A 87 4.85 -1.51 5.26
N ILE A 88 3.66 -1.63 4.69
CA ILE A 88 2.42 -1.16 5.31
C ILE A 88 2.07 -2.11 6.46
N THR A 89 2.26 -1.63 7.69
CA THR A 89 1.98 -2.35 8.93
C THR A 89 0.65 -1.93 9.54
N LYS A 90 0.10 -2.74 10.44
CA LYS A 90 -1.16 -2.43 11.13
C LYS A 90 -1.10 -1.10 11.92
N ARG A 91 0.00 -0.83 12.62
CA ARG A 91 0.17 0.41 13.41
C ARG A 91 0.16 1.66 12.53
N LEU A 92 0.84 1.61 11.37
CA LEU A 92 0.85 2.71 10.42
C LEU A 92 -0.54 2.90 9.80
N LEU A 93 -1.20 1.80 9.45
CA LEU A 93 -2.56 1.83 8.93
C LEU A 93 -3.55 2.46 9.92
N GLU A 94 -3.49 2.10 11.20
CA GLU A 94 -4.33 2.69 12.24
C GLU A 94 -4.06 4.19 12.40
N GLY A 95 -2.79 4.61 12.38
CA GLY A 95 -2.42 6.03 12.39
C GLY A 95 -2.98 6.79 11.18
N ALA A 96 -2.88 6.20 10.00
CA ALA A 96 -3.37 6.79 8.75
C ALA A 96 -4.89 6.90 8.73
N LYS A 97 -5.59 5.87 9.21
CA LYS A 97 -7.05 5.90 9.38
C LYS A 97 -7.50 7.03 10.31
N ASN A 98 -6.84 7.19 11.46
CA ASN A 98 -7.16 8.26 12.40
C ASN A 98 -6.89 9.66 11.83
N ALA A 99 -5.90 9.79 10.95
CA ALA A 99 -5.59 11.03 10.24
C ALA A 99 -6.56 11.34 9.07
N GLY A 100 -7.46 10.41 8.72
CA GLY A 100 -8.39 10.54 7.61
C GLY A 100 -7.80 10.22 6.24
N VAL A 101 -6.71 9.44 6.19
CA VAL A 101 -6.08 9.03 4.92
C VAL A 101 -6.98 8.06 4.17
N GLU A 102 -7.22 8.34 2.88
CA GLU A 102 -8.06 7.51 2.02
C GLU A 102 -7.26 6.41 1.32
N CYS A 103 -5.99 6.67 0.99
CA CYS A 103 -5.14 5.75 0.26
C CYS A 103 -3.70 5.69 0.79
N VAL A 104 -3.18 4.48 1.02
CA VAL A 104 -1.78 4.24 1.38
C VAL A 104 -1.10 3.42 0.30
N ILE A 105 0.06 3.91 -0.14
CA ILE A 105 0.94 3.27 -1.12
C ILE A 105 2.27 2.94 -0.45
N GLY A 106 2.72 1.69 -0.59
CA GLY A 106 4.02 1.28 -0.09
C GLY A 106 4.69 0.23 -0.95
N HIS A 107 5.82 -0.30 -0.50
CA HIS A 107 6.49 -1.39 -1.20
C HIS A 107 5.73 -2.70 -1.05
N ARG A 108 5.22 -2.99 0.15
CA ARG A 108 4.53 -4.24 0.48
C ARG A 108 3.41 -3.98 1.47
N VAL A 109 2.36 -4.81 1.39
CA VAL A 109 1.26 -4.82 2.36
C VAL A 109 1.34 -6.12 3.15
N VAL A 110 1.32 -6.04 4.49
CA VAL A 110 1.17 -7.24 5.35
C VAL A 110 -0.22 -7.84 5.12
N LYS A 111 -0.41 -9.15 5.29
CA LYS A 111 -1.74 -9.80 5.20
C LYS A 111 -2.66 -9.18 6.27
N LEU A 112 -3.38 -8.12 5.88
CA LEU A 112 -4.29 -7.37 6.73
C LEU A 112 -5.69 -7.89 6.45
N SER A 113 -6.33 -8.45 7.47
CA SER A 113 -7.61 -9.13 7.31
C SER A 113 -8.78 -8.19 7.01
N ASN A 114 -8.61 -6.88 7.22
CA ASN A 114 -9.59 -5.83 6.93
C ASN A 114 -8.84 -4.52 6.64
N SER A 115 -9.15 -3.87 5.51
CA SER A 115 -8.64 -2.54 5.19
C SER A 115 -9.54 -1.40 5.71
N ASP A 116 -10.57 -1.71 6.52
CA ASP A 116 -11.40 -0.73 7.25
C ASP A 116 -11.89 0.48 6.42
N GLY A 117 -12.22 0.25 5.14
CA GLY A 117 -12.70 1.27 4.21
C GLY A 117 -11.61 2.11 3.54
N MET A 118 -10.34 1.76 3.75
CA MET A 118 -9.18 2.46 3.23
C MET A 118 -8.54 1.70 2.06
N THR A 119 -8.04 2.44 1.07
CA THR A 119 -7.40 1.84 -0.10
C THR A 119 -5.93 1.56 0.20
N LEU A 120 -5.50 0.31 0.00
CA LEU A 120 -4.11 -0.11 0.18
C LEU A 120 -3.55 -0.55 -1.15
N LYS A 121 -2.46 0.09 -1.57
CA LYS A 121 -1.78 -0.19 -2.83
C LYS A 121 -0.30 -0.39 -2.62
N THR A 122 0.31 -1.05 -3.60
CA THR A 122 1.78 -1.12 -3.67
C THR A 122 2.27 -0.38 -4.90
N PHE A 123 3.53 0.08 -4.89
CA PHE A 123 4.13 0.64 -6.11
C PHE A 123 4.02 -0.33 -7.29
N ALA A 124 4.26 -1.62 -7.04
CA ALA A 124 4.05 -2.68 -8.02
C ALA A 124 2.59 -2.81 -8.49
N ASP A 125 1.59 -2.55 -7.62
CA ASP A 125 0.16 -2.52 -7.99
C ASP A 125 -0.14 -1.41 -9.01
N LEU A 126 0.60 -0.30 -8.91
CA LEU A 126 0.47 0.88 -9.75
C LEU A 126 1.38 0.84 -11.00
N GLY A 127 2.18 -0.22 -11.18
CA GLY A 127 3.18 -0.30 -12.25
C GLY A 127 4.37 0.65 -12.08
N VAL A 128 4.64 1.07 -10.83
CA VAL A 128 5.76 1.93 -10.45
C VAL A 128 6.87 1.06 -9.86
N SER A 129 8.09 1.17 -10.40
CA SER A 129 9.26 0.37 -10.01
C SER A 129 10.56 1.04 -10.44
#